data_AF-A2DKP2-F1
#
_entry.id   AF-A2DKP2-F1
#
_cell.length_a   1.000
_cell.length_b   1.000
_cell.length_c   1.000
_cell.angle_alpha   90.00
_cell.angle_beta   90.00
_cell.angle_gamma   90.00
#
_symmetry.space_group_name_H-M   'P 1'
#
loop_
_entity.id
_entity.type
_entity.pdbx_description
1 polymer ?
#
loop_
_entity_poly.entity_id
_entity_poly.type
_entity_poly.pdbx_seq_one_letter_code
_entity_poly.pdbx_strand_id
1 'polypeptide(L)'
;MEIEKAVENFKASTNQGISAELKEIGHYFNLGSHDLILKHSHYTYNIDTLMNNLSRLCENAPIFRNDILPTIAIQICDALILKIVFSAENDVIYILAHAVTELERSELLQSEHQFAKALSVYFGKVFDWFQDQYDEKGIYKFVQWAHYYKDLHTKSCKKCGELMIVDSFGAFVPPVIRDPTNGEAYHVCCAPVFEGLEHLGFAVKKTE
;
A
#
# COMPACT_ATOMS: atom_id res chain seq x y z
N MET A 1 -24.66 2.56 8.11
CA MET A 1 -25.18 3.02 9.42
C MET A 1 -24.14 2.93 10.54
N GLU A 2 -23.24 1.94 10.57
CA GLU A 2 -22.17 1.88 11.60
C GLU A 2 -20.90 2.70 11.25
N ILE A 3 -20.59 2.92 9.97
CA ILE A 3 -19.53 3.85 9.54
C ILE A 3 -19.90 5.31 9.85
N GLU A 4 -21.16 5.70 9.65
CA GLU A 4 -21.66 7.03 10.06
C GLU A 4 -21.60 7.20 11.58
N LYS A 5 -21.85 6.13 12.35
CA LYS A 5 -21.68 6.11 13.80
C LYS A 5 -20.22 6.18 14.24
N ALA A 6 -19.31 5.53 13.52
CA ALA A 6 -17.86 5.65 13.77
C ALA A 6 -17.35 7.05 13.43
N VAL A 7 -17.86 7.67 12.35
CA VAL A 7 -17.56 9.06 11.95
C VAL A 7 -18.21 10.07 12.90
N GLU A 8 -19.41 9.82 13.40
CA GLU A 8 -20.06 10.66 14.42
C GLU A 8 -19.43 10.50 15.80
N ASN A 9 -19.01 9.29 16.19
CA ASN A 9 -18.25 9.06 17.42
C ASN A 9 -16.85 9.68 17.32
N PHE A 10 -16.23 9.67 16.13
CA PHE A 10 -14.99 10.40 15.82
C PHE A 10 -15.18 11.92 15.87
N LYS A 11 -16.33 12.45 15.41
CA LYS A 11 -16.68 13.87 15.54
C LYS A 11 -17.02 14.24 17.00
N ALA A 12 -17.69 13.38 17.75
CA ALA A 12 -18.06 13.62 19.14
C ALA A 12 -16.85 13.56 20.09
N SER A 13 -15.87 12.70 19.82
CA SER A 13 -14.61 12.63 20.57
C SER A 13 -13.67 13.83 20.30
N THR A 14 -13.94 14.65 19.28
CA THR A 14 -13.14 15.85 19.00
C THR A 14 -13.35 17.02 19.95
N ASN A 15 -14.40 16.99 20.78
CA ASN A 15 -14.67 18.03 21.79
C ASN A 15 -14.11 17.75 23.19
N GLN A 16 -13.42 16.61 23.39
CA GLN A 16 -12.68 16.33 24.63
C GLN A 16 -11.24 15.94 24.28
N GLY A 17 -10.35 16.94 24.28
CA GLY A 17 -8.91 16.76 24.45
C GLY A 17 -8.24 15.68 23.60
N ILE A 18 -8.34 15.76 22.27
CA ILE A 18 -7.51 14.95 21.37
C ILE A 18 -6.02 15.31 21.59
N SER A 19 -5.15 14.31 21.80
CA SER A 19 -3.69 14.50 21.85
C SER A 19 -3.19 15.10 20.54
N ALA A 20 -2.12 15.89 20.58
CA ALA A 20 -1.61 16.57 19.39
C ALA A 20 -1.31 15.59 18.22
N GLU A 21 -0.89 14.35 18.53
CA GLU A 21 -0.63 13.32 17.52
C GLU A 21 -1.87 12.93 16.70
N LEU A 22 -3.04 12.80 17.34
CA LEU A 22 -4.28 12.39 16.65
C LEU A 22 -4.87 13.51 15.77
N LYS A 23 -4.60 14.78 16.11
CA LYS A 23 -4.92 15.93 15.24
C LYS A 23 -4.00 16.00 14.03
N GLU A 24 -2.72 15.68 14.17
CA GLU A 24 -1.79 15.55 13.04
C GLU A 24 -2.16 14.38 12.14
N ILE A 25 -2.54 13.23 12.70
CA ILE A 25 -3.02 12.07 11.95
C ILE A 25 -4.23 12.46 11.07
N GLY A 26 -5.24 13.14 11.63
CA GLY A 26 -6.39 13.61 10.86
C GLY A 26 -6.06 14.67 9.80
N HIS A 27 -5.00 15.47 9.98
CA HIS A 27 -4.57 16.45 8.98
C HIS A 27 -3.70 15.83 7.87
N TYR A 28 -2.84 14.85 8.21
CA TYR A 28 -2.04 14.08 7.27
C TYR A 28 -2.88 13.18 6.37
N PHE A 29 -3.96 12.60 6.91
CA PHE A 29 -4.90 11.84 6.10
C PHE A 29 -5.67 12.76 5.12
N ASN A 30 -6.02 13.99 5.49
CA ASN A 30 -6.83 14.87 4.63
C ASN A 30 -6.15 15.36 3.32
N LEU A 31 -4.87 15.09 3.08
CA LEU A 31 -4.18 15.47 1.84
C LEU A 31 -4.14 14.37 0.75
N GLY A 32 -4.77 13.20 0.99
CA GLY A 32 -4.88 12.14 -0.02
C GLY A 32 -5.49 10.80 0.45
N SER A 33 -6.08 10.73 1.66
CA SER A 33 -6.55 9.49 2.28
C SER A 33 -7.82 8.88 1.73
N HIS A 34 -8.62 9.65 0.99
CA HIS A 34 -9.88 9.12 0.46
C HIS A 34 -9.66 7.99 -0.55
N ASP A 35 -8.45 7.91 -1.13
CA ASP A 35 -8.05 6.85 -2.08
C ASP A 35 -7.35 5.64 -1.43
N LEU A 36 -7.11 5.66 -0.10
CA LEU A 36 -6.45 4.57 0.64
C LEU A 36 -7.43 3.66 1.38
N ILE A 37 -8.67 4.10 1.54
CA ILE A 37 -9.74 3.25 2.09
C ILE A 37 -10.11 2.27 0.99
N LEU A 38 -9.79 0.99 1.20
CA LEU A 38 -10.22 -0.08 0.31
C LEU A 38 -11.75 -0.04 0.23
N LYS A 39 -12.29 -0.04 -0.98
CA LYS A 39 -13.74 0.20 -1.15
C LYS A 39 -14.57 -0.93 -0.54
N HIS A 40 -14.01 -2.14 -0.44
CA HIS A 40 -14.70 -3.31 0.10
C HIS A 40 -13.70 -4.32 0.67
N SER A 41 -13.60 -4.43 2.00
CA SER A 41 -12.99 -5.62 2.60
C SER A 41 -14.02 -6.75 2.58
N HIS A 42 -14.03 -7.54 1.50
CA HIS A 42 -15.02 -8.60 1.32
C HIS A 42 -14.83 -9.80 2.26
N TYR A 43 -13.67 -9.88 2.94
CA TYR A 43 -13.24 -11.08 3.65
C TYR A 43 -12.61 -10.77 5.00
N THR A 44 -13.01 -11.56 5.99
CA THR A 44 -12.41 -11.63 7.31
C THR A 44 -11.39 -12.74 7.37
N TYR A 45 -10.19 -12.45 7.89
CA TYR A 45 -9.09 -13.41 7.92
C TYR A 45 -8.85 -14.03 9.29
N ASN A 46 -8.61 -15.33 9.33
CA ASN A 46 -7.98 -15.97 10.48
C ASN A 46 -6.48 -15.67 10.45
N ILE A 47 -6.00 -14.80 11.35
CA ILE A 47 -4.62 -14.30 11.35
C ILE A 47 -3.59 -15.43 11.46
N ASP A 48 -3.82 -16.45 12.27
CA ASP A 48 -2.87 -17.58 12.41
C ASP A 48 -2.71 -18.36 11.10
N THR A 49 -3.83 -18.65 10.43
CA THR A 49 -3.84 -19.33 9.13
C THR A 49 -3.18 -18.46 8.06
N LEU A 50 -3.50 -17.17 8.06
CA LEU A 50 -2.91 -16.19 7.15
C LEU A 50 -1.39 -16.12 7.33
N MET A 51 -0.90 -15.96 8.56
CA MET A 51 0.53 -15.91 8.88
C MET A 51 1.26 -17.19 8.48
N ASN A 52 0.68 -18.36 8.74
CA ASN A 52 1.26 -19.64 8.34
C ASN A 52 1.41 -19.76 6.82
N ASN A 53 0.42 -19.30 6.06
CA ASN A 53 0.48 -19.32 4.60
C ASN A 53 1.45 -18.28 4.05
N LEU A 54 1.42 -17.05 4.58
CA LEU A 54 2.32 -15.98 4.15
C LEU A 54 3.80 -16.33 4.43
N SER A 55 4.08 -16.99 5.55
CA SER A 55 5.44 -17.45 5.88
C SER A 55 6.01 -18.46 4.89
N ARG A 56 5.15 -19.14 4.11
CA ARG A 56 5.58 -20.05 3.02
C ARG A 56 5.77 -19.33 1.68
N LEU A 57 5.23 -18.12 1.55
CA LEU A 57 5.26 -17.32 0.32
C LEU A 57 6.41 -16.32 0.31
N CYS A 58 6.80 -15.82 1.49
CA CYS A 58 7.78 -14.75 1.63
C CYS A 58 9.18 -15.33 1.89
N GLU A 59 10.20 -14.71 1.30
CA GLU A 59 11.61 -15.07 1.56
C GLU A 59 11.99 -14.76 3.03
N ASN A 60 11.53 -13.62 3.54
CA ASN A 60 11.65 -13.24 4.94
C ASN A 60 10.34 -13.49 5.68
N ALA A 61 10.42 -13.95 6.93
CA ALA A 61 9.24 -14.21 7.75
C ALA A 61 8.43 -12.92 7.95
N PRO A 62 7.11 -12.93 7.65
CA PRO A 62 6.22 -11.83 7.99
C PRO A 62 6.22 -11.53 9.49
N ILE A 63 6.07 -10.27 9.85
CA ILE A 63 6.03 -9.81 11.24
C ILE A 63 4.59 -9.40 11.54
N PHE A 64 3.96 -10.08 12.50
CA PHE A 64 2.66 -9.68 13.02
C PHE A 64 2.83 -8.75 14.23
N ARG A 65 2.03 -7.68 14.27
CA ARG A 65 1.91 -6.76 15.40
C ARG A 65 0.45 -6.52 15.70
N ASN A 66 0.14 -6.26 16.96
CA ASN A 66 -1.20 -5.95 17.41
C ASN A 66 -1.14 -4.85 18.47
N ASP A 67 -0.55 -3.72 18.09
CA ASP A 67 -0.31 -2.59 18.98
C ASP A 67 -1.53 -1.66 19.02
N ILE A 68 -1.89 -1.05 17.89
CA ILE A 68 -3.12 -0.24 17.75
C ILE A 68 -4.13 -0.97 16.86
N LEU A 69 -3.69 -1.39 15.67
CA LEU A 69 -4.47 -2.24 14.77
C LEU A 69 -3.66 -3.50 14.42
N PRO A 70 -4.32 -4.68 14.27
CA PRO A 70 -3.62 -5.86 13.82
C PRO A 70 -2.95 -5.57 12.48
N THR A 71 -1.66 -5.84 12.38
CA THR A 71 -0.86 -5.48 11.22
C THR A 71 0.12 -6.59 10.89
N ILE A 72 0.19 -6.95 9.60
CA ILE A 72 1.20 -7.85 9.07
C ILE A 72 2.17 -7.03 8.22
N ALA A 73 3.44 -6.99 8.62
CA ALA A 73 4.52 -6.37 7.87
C ALA A 73 5.31 -7.44 7.11
N ILE A 74 5.51 -7.22 5.81
CA ILE A 74 6.17 -8.14 4.88
C ILE A 74 7.24 -7.35 4.15
N GLN A 75 8.50 -7.75 4.27
CA GLN A 75 9.56 -7.18 3.44
C GLN A 75 9.46 -7.76 2.03
N ILE A 76 9.13 -6.92 1.05
CA ILE A 76 8.93 -7.33 -0.35
C ILE A 76 10.19 -7.18 -1.21
N CYS A 77 11.10 -6.29 -0.81
CA CYS A 77 12.47 -6.15 -1.34
C CYS A 77 13.38 -5.42 -0.33
N ASP A 78 14.65 -5.19 -0.70
CA ASP A 78 15.64 -4.50 0.16
C ASP A 78 15.28 -3.05 0.49
N ALA A 79 14.38 -2.44 -0.30
CA ALA A 79 13.97 -1.05 -0.13
C ALA A 79 12.58 -0.89 0.50
N LEU A 80 11.71 -1.92 0.44
CA LEU A 80 10.29 -1.79 0.76
C LEU A 80 9.75 -2.84 1.74
N ILE A 81 8.92 -2.35 2.65
CA ILE A 81 8.03 -3.14 3.51
C ILE A 81 6.59 -2.84 3.11
N LEU A 82 5.84 -3.89 2.86
CA LEU A 82 4.39 -3.89 2.73
C LEU A 82 3.76 -4.12 4.10
N LYS A 83 2.91 -3.20 4.56
CA LYS A 83 2.08 -3.39 5.74
C LYS A 83 0.63 -3.58 5.32
N ILE A 84 0.07 -4.70 5.72
CA ILE A 84 -1.35 -5.01 5.59
C ILE A 84 -1.96 -4.74 6.96
N VAL A 85 -2.82 -3.73 7.05
CA VAL A 85 -3.43 -3.28 8.29
C VAL A 85 -4.88 -3.76 8.31
N PHE A 86 -5.28 -4.36 9.43
CA PHE A 86 -6.56 -5.00 9.61
C PHE A 86 -7.44 -4.24 10.61
N SER A 87 -8.76 -4.46 10.53
CA SER A 87 -9.72 -4.08 11.56
C SER A 87 -9.59 -4.96 12.80
N ALA A 88 -10.32 -4.61 13.87
CA ALA A 88 -10.44 -5.48 15.05
C ALA A 88 -11.11 -6.82 14.71
N GLU A 89 -11.95 -6.83 13.68
CA GLU A 89 -12.61 -8.02 13.15
C GLU A 89 -11.71 -8.85 12.23
N ASN A 90 -10.51 -8.37 11.88
CA ASN A 90 -9.55 -8.95 10.94
C ASN A 90 -9.93 -8.82 9.45
N ASP A 91 -10.60 -7.74 9.10
CA ASP A 91 -10.80 -7.34 7.70
C ASP A 91 -9.65 -6.39 7.27
N VAL A 92 -9.16 -6.48 6.03
CA VAL A 92 -8.10 -5.56 5.58
C VAL A 92 -8.66 -4.16 5.37
N ILE A 93 -8.11 -3.16 6.07
CA ILE A 93 -8.52 -1.76 5.94
C ILE A 93 -7.54 -0.98 5.08
N TYR A 94 -6.23 -1.17 5.30
CA TYR A 94 -5.19 -0.41 4.62
C TYR A 94 -4.09 -1.30 4.06
N ILE A 95 -3.58 -0.87 2.91
CA ILE A 95 -2.31 -1.33 2.38
C ILE A 95 -1.34 -0.14 2.37
N LEU A 96 -0.23 -0.30 3.08
CA LEU A 96 0.81 0.72 3.17
C LEU A 96 2.13 0.15 2.66
N ALA A 97 2.86 0.95 1.88
CA ALA A 97 4.24 0.69 1.51
C ALA A 97 5.13 1.68 2.26
N HIS A 98 6.11 1.15 3.00
CA HIS A 98 7.10 1.90 3.77
C HIS A 98 8.51 1.57 3.27
N ALA A 99 9.47 2.45 3.50
CA ALA A 99 10.87 2.09 3.35
C ALA A 99 11.27 1.04 4.39
N VAL A 100 12.26 0.20 4.10
CA VAL A 100 12.74 -0.82 5.07
C VAL A 100 13.23 -0.19 6.38
N THR A 101 13.78 1.02 6.33
CA THR A 101 14.19 1.81 7.50
C THR A 101 13.02 2.26 8.39
N GLU A 102 11.79 2.11 7.92
CA GLU A 102 10.56 2.52 8.61
C GLU A 102 9.72 1.32 9.08
N LEU A 103 10.37 0.17 9.32
CA LEU A 103 9.70 -1.03 9.84
C LEU A 103 8.90 -0.73 11.12
N GLU A 104 9.47 0.07 12.02
CA GLU A 104 8.86 0.45 13.30
C GLU A 104 7.81 1.58 13.20
N ARG A 105 7.62 2.17 12.01
CA ARG A 105 6.67 3.26 11.82
C ARG A 105 5.25 2.78 12.11
N SER A 106 4.45 3.56 12.83
CA SER A 106 3.07 3.21 13.14
C SER A 106 2.27 2.86 11.89
N GLU A 107 1.39 1.88 12.04
CA GLU A 107 0.37 1.41 11.10
C GLU A 107 -0.68 2.49 10.75
N LEU A 108 -0.73 3.61 11.49
CA LEU A 108 -1.58 4.76 11.20
C LEU A 108 -0.89 5.86 10.39
N LEU A 109 0.40 5.72 10.09
CA LEU A 109 1.20 6.74 9.42
C LEU A 109 1.69 6.22 8.08
N GLN A 110 1.55 7.05 7.04
CA GLN A 110 2.24 6.78 5.77
C GLN A 110 3.75 7.00 5.92
N SER A 111 4.53 6.34 5.06
CA SER A 111 5.97 6.56 4.89
C SER A 111 6.32 8.04 4.74
N GLU A 112 7.50 8.48 5.19
CA GLU A 112 8.04 9.81 4.88
C GLU A 112 8.55 9.90 3.44
N HIS A 113 8.85 8.75 2.83
CA HIS A 113 9.35 8.68 1.48
C HIS A 113 8.20 8.81 0.48
N GLN A 114 8.27 9.84 -0.37
CA GLN A 114 7.23 10.15 -1.35
C GLN A 114 6.95 8.96 -2.31
N PHE A 115 7.98 8.20 -2.68
CA PHE A 115 7.81 7.01 -3.54
C PHE A 115 7.01 5.90 -2.83
N ALA A 116 7.18 5.71 -1.53
CA ALA A 116 6.50 4.67 -0.77
C ALA A 116 5.04 5.09 -0.48
N LYS A 117 4.78 6.39 -0.25
CA LYS A 117 3.41 6.95 -0.24
C LYS A 117 2.67 6.66 -1.55
N ALA A 118 3.32 6.93 -2.69
CA ALA A 118 2.78 6.64 -4.01
C ALA A 118 2.41 5.16 -4.18
N LEU A 119 3.34 4.28 -3.78
CA LEU A 119 3.14 2.84 -3.84
C LEU A 119 2.02 2.36 -2.92
N SER A 120 1.78 3.00 -1.78
CA SER A 120 0.67 2.66 -0.88
C SER A 120 -0.68 2.79 -1.59
N VAL A 121 -0.91 3.91 -2.29
CA VAL A 121 -2.15 4.13 -3.05
C VAL A 121 -2.27 3.15 -4.21
N TYR A 122 -1.16 2.92 -4.91
CA TYR A 122 -1.13 1.98 -6.01
C TYR A 122 -1.44 0.54 -5.55
N PHE A 123 -0.81 0.11 -4.45
CA PHE A 123 -1.00 -1.19 -3.85
C PHE A 123 -2.41 -1.40 -3.32
N GLY A 124 -3.04 -0.37 -2.76
CA GLY A 124 -4.46 -0.45 -2.37
C GLY A 124 -5.37 -0.79 -3.56
N LYS A 125 -5.21 -0.07 -4.68
CA LYS A 125 -6.00 -0.34 -5.91
C LYS A 125 -5.72 -1.70 -6.52
N VAL A 126 -4.46 -2.15 -6.49
CA VAL A 126 -4.10 -3.48 -6.98
C VAL A 126 -4.62 -4.57 -6.05
N PHE A 127 -4.62 -4.35 -4.75
CA PHE A 127 -5.20 -5.28 -3.78
C PHE A 127 -6.69 -5.48 -4.03
N ASP A 128 -7.47 -4.39 -4.23
CA ASP A 128 -8.88 -4.48 -4.61
C ASP A 128 -9.06 -5.34 -5.87
N TRP A 129 -8.23 -5.13 -6.91
CA TRP A 129 -8.26 -5.97 -8.11
C TRP A 129 -7.99 -7.45 -7.80
N PHE A 130 -6.99 -7.77 -6.95
CA PHE A 130 -6.72 -9.15 -6.56
C PHE A 130 -7.86 -9.77 -5.75
N GLN A 131 -8.56 -8.99 -4.92
CA GLN A 131 -9.74 -9.44 -4.19
C GLN A 131 -10.89 -9.77 -5.14
N ASP A 132 -11.14 -8.91 -6.14
CA ASP A 132 -12.17 -9.13 -7.16
C ASP A 132 -11.89 -10.35 -8.04
N GLN A 133 -10.61 -10.62 -8.36
CA GLN A 133 -10.23 -11.70 -9.25
C GLN A 133 -10.08 -13.06 -8.56
N TYR A 134 -9.73 -13.09 -7.27
CA TYR A 134 -9.31 -14.31 -6.58
C TYR A 134 -9.99 -14.54 -5.22
N ASP A 135 -11.02 -13.76 -4.90
CA ASP A 135 -11.80 -13.87 -3.66
C ASP A 135 -10.90 -13.88 -2.41
N GLU A 136 -11.18 -14.77 -1.44
CA GLU A 136 -10.41 -14.94 -0.21
C GLU A 136 -8.90 -15.17 -0.45
N LYS A 137 -8.52 -15.66 -1.65
CA LYS A 137 -7.11 -15.90 -2.02
C LYS A 137 -6.42 -14.65 -2.55
N GLY A 138 -7.15 -13.55 -2.74
CA GLY A 138 -6.65 -12.27 -3.22
C GLY A 138 -5.43 -11.79 -2.45
N ILE A 139 -5.45 -11.87 -1.12
CA ILE A 139 -4.32 -11.46 -0.28
C ILE A 139 -3.03 -12.23 -0.59
N TYR A 140 -3.12 -13.55 -0.83
CA TYR A 140 -1.96 -14.36 -1.15
C TYR A 140 -1.42 -14.05 -2.55
N LYS A 141 -2.33 -13.84 -3.51
CA LYS A 141 -1.97 -13.48 -4.89
C LYS A 141 -1.35 -12.08 -4.97
N PHE A 142 -1.89 -11.14 -4.21
CA PHE A 142 -1.34 -9.81 -4.04
C PHE A 142 0.07 -9.84 -3.45
N VAL A 143 0.30 -10.58 -2.35
CA VAL A 143 1.64 -10.69 -1.75
C VAL A 143 2.64 -11.36 -2.70
N GLN A 144 2.23 -12.42 -3.41
CA GLN A 144 3.05 -13.04 -4.46
C GLN A 144 3.44 -12.02 -5.55
N TRP A 145 2.49 -11.20 -6.00
CA TRP A 145 2.75 -10.14 -6.97
C TRP A 145 3.65 -9.04 -6.42
N ALA A 146 3.48 -8.63 -5.16
CA ALA A 146 4.29 -7.58 -4.54
C ALA A 146 5.78 -7.95 -4.51
N HIS A 147 6.13 -9.24 -4.46
CA HIS A 147 7.51 -9.70 -4.58
C HIS A 147 8.15 -9.49 -5.98
N TYR A 148 7.39 -9.11 -7.00
CA TYR A 148 7.98 -8.61 -8.26
C TYR A 148 8.76 -7.31 -8.05
N TYR A 149 8.63 -6.62 -6.92
CA TYR A 149 9.47 -5.47 -6.59
C TYR A 149 10.88 -5.83 -6.12
N LYS A 150 11.25 -7.11 -6.04
CA LYS A 150 12.63 -7.51 -5.71
C LYS A 150 13.68 -7.00 -6.71
N ASP A 151 13.30 -6.85 -7.97
CA ASP A 151 14.15 -6.32 -9.04
C ASP A 151 13.83 -4.85 -9.37
N LEU A 152 13.27 -4.10 -8.40
CA LEU A 152 12.87 -2.70 -8.52
C LEU A 152 13.94 -1.80 -9.15
N HIS A 153 15.22 -2.03 -8.83
CA HIS A 153 16.35 -1.22 -9.31
C HIS A 153 16.97 -1.71 -10.62
N THR A 154 16.65 -2.93 -11.07
CA THR A 154 17.37 -3.60 -12.17
C THR A 154 16.48 -3.93 -13.35
N LYS A 155 15.15 -3.85 -13.20
CA LYS A 155 14.20 -4.17 -14.25
C LYS A 155 13.98 -2.97 -15.19
N SER A 156 14.19 -3.18 -16.49
CA SER A 156 13.84 -2.22 -17.53
C SER A 156 12.31 -2.10 -17.70
N CYS A 157 11.86 -0.91 -18.06
CA CYS A 157 10.48 -0.68 -18.44
C CYS A 157 10.10 -1.48 -19.69
N LYS A 158 8.99 -2.21 -19.64
CA LYS A 158 8.51 -3.06 -20.73
C LYS A 158 8.17 -2.30 -22.02
N LYS A 159 7.72 -1.03 -21.92
CA LYS A 159 7.32 -0.22 -23.08
C LYS A 159 8.49 0.49 -23.76
N CYS A 160 9.37 1.15 -22.99
CA CYS A 160 10.45 1.97 -23.55
C CYS A 160 11.84 1.31 -23.48
N GLY A 161 12.00 0.19 -22.76
CA GLY A 161 13.27 -0.51 -22.62
C GLY A 161 14.28 0.12 -21.65
N GLU A 162 14.07 1.39 -21.28
CA GLU A 162 14.95 2.12 -20.36
C GLU A 162 14.85 1.59 -18.92
N LEU A 163 15.97 1.67 -18.20
CA LEU A 163 16.03 1.36 -16.78
C LEU A 163 15.30 2.42 -15.96
N MET A 164 14.75 1.98 -14.82
CA MET A 164 14.11 2.88 -13.86
C MET A 164 15.18 3.76 -13.21
N ILE A 165 15.10 5.08 -13.44
CA ILE A 165 16.13 6.02 -13.01
C ILE A 165 15.99 6.29 -11.50
N VAL A 166 17.09 6.08 -10.78
CA VAL A 166 17.30 6.53 -9.41
C VAL A 166 17.82 7.96 -9.47
N ASP A 167 17.19 8.91 -8.77
CA ASP A 167 17.71 10.27 -8.68
C ASP A 167 18.99 10.34 -7.84
N SER A 168 19.61 11.51 -7.85
CA SER A 168 20.82 11.84 -7.08
C SER A 168 20.68 11.70 -5.56
N PHE A 169 19.46 11.56 -5.04
CA PHE A 169 19.16 11.34 -3.62
C PHE A 169 18.79 9.88 -3.32
N GLY A 170 18.88 8.99 -4.32
CA GLY A 170 18.52 7.59 -4.15
C GLY A 170 17.02 7.31 -4.29
N ALA A 171 16.20 8.31 -4.63
CA ALA A 171 14.75 8.15 -4.80
C ALA A 171 14.40 7.90 -6.27
N PHE A 172 13.43 7.01 -6.53
CA PHE A 172 12.98 6.76 -7.89
C PHE A 172 12.06 7.87 -8.40
N VAL A 173 12.34 8.37 -9.60
CA VAL A 173 11.63 9.50 -10.22
C VAL A 173 11.17 9.08 -11.61
N PRO A 174 10.40 7.97 -11.75
CA PRO A 174 9.07 7.81 -11.15
C PRO A 174 8.82 6.43 -10.49
N PRO A 175 7.69 6.19 -9.77
CA PRO A 175 7.43 4.88 -9.17
C PRO A 175 7.36 3.79 -10.24
N VAL A 176 8.03 2.67 -9.99
CA VAL A 176 7.80 1.45 -10.78
C VAL A 176 6.37 1.02 -10.53
N ILE A 177 5.61 0.90 -11.59
CA ILE A 177 4.34 0.19 -11.55
C ILE A 177 4.56 -1.22 -12.10
N ARG A 178 3.97 -2.22 -11.44
CA ARG A 178 3.99 -3.62 -11.88
C ARG A 178 2.61 -4.01 -12.38
N ASP A 179 2.49 -4.47 -13.61
CA ASP A 179 1.20 -4.96 -14.10
C ASP A 179 0.68 -6.11 -13.20
N PRO A 180 -0.54 -6.03 -12.66
CA PRO A 180 -1.09 -7.04 -11.75
C PRO A 180 -1.30 -8.41 -12.40
N THR A 181 -1.38 -8.47 -13.73
CA THR A 181 -1.61 -9.72 -14.47
C THR A 181 -0.34 -10.53 -14.72
N ASN A 182 0.82 -9.87 -14.85
CA ASN A 182 2.06 -10.50 -15.31
C ASN A 182 3.33 -10.03 -14.59
N GLY A 183 3.28 -9.00 -13.74
CA GLY A 183 4.42 -8.48 -12.99
C GLY A 183 5.41 -7.64 -13.81
N GLU A 184 5.10 -7.32 -15.07
CA GLU A 184 5.97 -6.51 -15.91
C GLU A 184 6.10 -5.09 -15.36
N ALA A 185 7.32 -4.55 -15.43
CA ALA A 185 7.63 -3.22 -14.92
C ALA A 185 7.35 -2.15 -15.96
N TYR A 186 6.72 -1.06 -15.53
CA TYR A 186 6.51 0.12 -16.34
C TYR A 186 6.94 1.37 -15.57
N HIS A 187 7.54 2.33 -16.28
CA HIS A 187 7.42 3.72 -15.83
C HIS A 187 5.94 4.07 -15.75
N VAL A 188 5.57 4.93 -14.80
CA VAL A 188 4.17 5.38 -14.69
C VAL A 188 3.62 5.91 -16.01
N CYS A 189 4.41 6.71 -16.73
CA CYS A 189 4.07 7.27 -18.04
C CYS A 189 3.93 6.23 -19.16
N CYS A 190 4.50 5.05 -18.94
CA CYS A 190 4.54 3.96 -19.88
C CYS A 190 3.47 2.89 -19.60
N ALA A 191 2.84 2.93 -18.43
CA ALA A 191 1.94 1.89 -17.99
C ALA A 191 0.67 1.86 -18.87
N PRO A 192 0.23 0.68 -19.35
CA PRO A 192 -0.90 0.56 -20.28
C PRO A 192 -2.27 0.77 -19.63
N VAL A 193 -2.37 0.73 -18.30
CA VAL A 193 -3.66 0.56 -17.60
C VAL A 193 -3.80 1.53 -16.43
N PHE A 194 -3.95 2.84 -16.65
CA PHE A 194 -4.35 3.75 -15.55
C PHE A 194 -5.16 4.96 -16.02
N GLU A 195 -6.40 4.75 -16.47
CA GLU A 195 -7.43 5.79 -16.28
C GLU A 195 -7.67 5.94 -14.76
N GLY A 196 -7.63 7.18 -14.22
CA GLY A 196 -7.95 7.44 -12.81
C GLY A 196 -6.80 7.33 -11.79
N LEU A 197 -5.53 7.46 -12.21
CA LEU A 197 -4.41 7.81 -11.32
C LEU A 197 -3.87 9.23 -11.56
N GLU A 198 -4.50 10.01 -12.46
CA GLU A 198 -3.99 11.33 -12.84
C GLU A 198 -3.97 12.33 -11.67
N HIS A 199 -4.84 12.14 -10.66
CA HIS A 199 -4.97 13.01 -9.49
C HIS A 199 -3.93 12.77 -8.39
N LEU A 200 -3.20 11.65 -8.41
CA LEU A 200 -2.17 11.33 -7.41
C LEU A 200 -0.82 12.03 -7.69
N GLY A 201 -0.83 13.07 -8.52
CA GLY A 201 0.37 13.82 -8.93
C GLY A 201 1.21 13.12 -10.00
N PHE A 202 0.76 11.98 -10.54
CA PHE A 202 1.41 11.30 -11.66
C PHE A 202 0.94 11.88 -13.00
N ALA A 203 1.19 13.17 -13.21
CA ALA A 203 1.04 13.76 -14.53
C ALA A 203 2.30 13.52 -15.35
N VAL A 204 2.14 13.03 -16.59
CA VAL A 204 3.12 13.29 -17.64
C VAL A 204 2.52 14.30 -18.59
N LYS A 205 3.29 15.37 -18.80
CA LYS A 205 3.04 16.41 -19.79
C LYS A 205 2.74 15.74 -21.14
N LYS A 206 1.59 16.05 -21.74
CA LYS A 206 1.40 15.81 -23.17
C LYS A 206 2.49 16.60 -23.90
N THR A 207 3.47 15.92 -24.45
CA THR A 207 4.20 16.42 -25.61
C THR A 207 3.50 15.85 -26.83
N GLU A 208 2.54 16.62 -27.33
CA GLU A 208 2.36 17.00 -28.73
C GLU A 208 1.41 18.20 -28.79
#